data_AF-A0A956DHD4-F1
#
_entry.id   AF-A0A956DHD4-F1
#
_cell.length_a   1.000
_cell.length_b   1.000
_cell.length_c   1.000
_cell.angle_alpha   90.00
_cell.angle_beta   90.00
_cell.angle_gamma   90.00
#
_symmetry.space_group_name_H-M   'P 1'
#
loop_
_entity.id
_entity.type
_entity.pdbx_description
1 polymer ?
#
loop_
_entity_poly.entity_id
_entity_poly.type
_entity_poly.pdbx_seq_one_letter_code
_entity_poly.pdbx_strand_id
1 'polypeptide(L)'
;MRRLVLLVALALPVLGLAQDVAIPEGNRADLREAPPRPGAGDVEDRARTLLAAIKADDPAAAMDFFLSREAFRAIKGIADPDALYDRIVRLYERDIHALHAEVPADAELVRFEFSRRRGWVGLREESNRLPYWAQRHNWIVYRAGGEERRFEVRTMIAWGDRWFITHLSEFR
;
A
#
# COMPACT_ATOMS: atom_id res chain seq x y z
N MET A 1 6.77 -41.10 -47.41
CA MET A 1 6.63 -41.42 -45.97
C MET A 1 7.06 -40.20 -45.17
N ARG A 2 6.10 -39.47 -44.58
CA ARG A 2 6.34 -38.21 -43.82
C ARG A 2 7.01 -38.54 -42.49
N ARG A 3 8.19 -37.96 -42.21
CA ARG A 3 8.82 -38.02 -40.89
C ARG A 3 8.26 -36.90 -40.02
N LEU A 4 7.67 -37.29 -38.90
CA LEU A 4 7.11 -36.46 -37.85
C LEU A 4 8.24 -35.68 -37.16
N VAL A 5 8.17 -34.35 -37.14
CA VAL A 5 9.04 -33.51 -36.31
C VAL A 5 8.43 -33.46 -34.92
N LEU A 6 9.11 -34.06 -33.94
CA LEU A 6 8.75 -33.97 -32.53
C LEU A 6 9.24 -32.61 -32.00
N LEU A 7 8.34 -31.65 -31.84
CA LEU A 7 8.60 -30.40 -31.12
C LEU A 7 8.57 -30.69 -29.63
N VAL A 8 9.75 -30.86 -29.03
CA VAL A 8 9.91 -30.87 -27.56
C VAL A 8 9.80 -29.41 -27.11
N ALA A 9 8.65 -29.02 -26.60
CA ALA A 9 8.49 -27.76 -25.90
C ALA A 9 9.24 -27.85 -24.56
N LEU A 10 10.43 -27.25 -24.48
CA LEU A 10 11.07 -26.99 -23.20
C LEU A 10 10.22 -25.97 -22.43
N ALA A 11 9.52 -26.44 -21.40
CA ALA A 11 8.99 -25.57 -20.37
C ALA A 11 10.20 -25.00 -19.59
N LEU A 12 10.57 -23.75 -19.90
CA LEU A 12 11.50 -22.99 -19.09
C LEU A 12 10.86 -22.74 -17.72
N PRO A 13 11.49 -23.14 -16.61
CA PRO A 13 11.04 -22.70 -15.30
C PRO A 13 11.20 -21.19 -15.26
N VAL A 14 10.09 -20.46 -15.05
CA VAL A 14 10.15 -19.06 -14.63
C VAL A 14 10.77 -19.08 -13.24
N LEU A 15 12.10 -18.99 -13.18
CA LEU A 15 12.81 -18.68 -11.94
C LEU A 15 12.29 -17.33 -11.49
N GLY A 16 11.39 -17.36 -10.51
CA GLY A 16 10.96 -16.16 -9.81
C GLY A 16 12.21 -15.48 -9.27
N LEU A 17 12.42 -14.22 -9.68
CA LEU A 17 13.40 -13.34 -9.05
C LEU A 17 13.17 -13.44 -7.54
N ALA A 18 14.19 -13.93 -6.82
CA ALA A 18 14.15 -14.04 -5.38
C ALA A 18 13.72 -12.68 -4.81
N GLN A 19 12.68 -12.69 -3.97
CA GLN A 19 12.24 -11.48 -3.30
C GLN A 19 13.27 -11.16 -2.23
N ASP A 20 14.06 -10.10 -2.43
CA ASP A 20 15.10 -9.64 -1.47
C ASP A 20 14.52 -9.08 -0.15
N VAL A 21 13.20 -9.06 0.01
CA VAL A 21 12.54 -8.63 1.24
C VAL A 21 12.11 -9.82 2.09
N ALA A 22 12.45 -9.80 3.38
CA ALA A 22 11.97 -10.78 4.34
C ALA A 22 10.44 -10.72 4.41
N ILE A 23 9.78 -11.85 4.17
CA ILE A 23 8.31 -11.97 4.26
C ILE A 23 7.92 -12.06 5.75
N PRO A 24 7.14 -11.11 6.27
CA PRO A 24 6.70 -11.14 7.67
C PRO A 24 5.80 -12.34 7.97
N GLU A 25 5.80 -12.79 9.22
CA GLU A 25 5.00 -13.96 9.66
C GLU A 25 3.50 -13.80 9.34
N GLY A 26 2.95 -12.60 9.50
CA GLY A 26 1.55 -12.31 9.19
C GLY A 26 1.20 -12.26 7.70
N ASN A 27 2.18 -12.43 6.81
CA ASN A 27 2.04 -12.32 5.36
C ASN A 27 2.49 -13.60 4.61
N ARG A 28 2.81 -14.70 5.31
CA ARG A 28 3.29 -15.91 4.64
C ARG A 28 2.22 -16.52 3.74
N ALA A 29 2.65 -17.13 2.63
CA ALA A 29 1.76 -17.75 1.64
C ALA A 29 1.04 -19.02 2.15
N ASP A 30 1.55 -19.63 3.23
CA ASP A 30 1.02 -20.86 3.82
C ASP A 30 -0.07 -20.64 4.88
N LEU A 31 -0.40 -19.38 5.18
CA LEU A 31 -1.46 -19.03 6.13
C LEU A 31 -2.83 -19.53 5.63
N ARG A 32 -3.48 -20.35 6.46
CA ARG A 32 -4.82 -20.92 6.19
C ARG A 32 -5.95 -20.11 6.78
N GLU A 33 -5.65 -19.28 7.77
CA GLU A 33 -6.58 -18.39 8.46
C GLU A 33 -5.92 -17.02 8.66
N ALA A 34 -6.76 -16.00 8.87
CA ALA A 34 -6.27 -14.66 9.12
C ALA A 34 -5.53 -14.60 10.48
N PRO A 35 -4.26 -14.16 10.52
CA PRO A 35 -3.57 -13.95 11.79
C PRO A 35 -4.20 -12.77 12.55
N PRO A 36 -3.87 -12.57 13.84
CA PRO A 36 -4.28 -11.37 14.57
C PRO A 36 -3.96 -10.11 13.76
N ARG A 37 -4.94 -9.21 13.69
CA ARG A 37 -4.75 -7.95 12.98
C ARG A 37 -3.71 -7.10 13.72
N PRO A 38 -2.76 -6.47 13.01
CA PRO A 38 -1.83 -5.52 13.62
C PRO A 38 -2.55 -4.38 14.34
N GLY A 39 -1.95 -3.94 15.45
CA GLY A 39 -2.36 -2.72 16.16
C GLY A 39 -2.08 -1.46 15.35
N ALA A 40 -2.26 -0.29 15.97
CA ALA A 40 -2.01 0.98 15.27
C ALA A 40 -0.52 1.26 15.02
N GLY A 41 0.37 0.79 15.90
CA GLY A 41 1.82 1.00 15.73
C GLY A 41 2.19 2.47 15.60
N ASP A 42 2.99 2.80 14.58
CA ASP A 42 3.54 4.12 14.28
C ASP A 42 2.65 4.99 13.37
N VAL A 43 1.39 4.59 13.15
CA VAL A 43 0.49 5.24 12.18
C VAL A 43 0.26 6.71 12.47
N GLU A 44 0.15 7.10 13.74
CA GLU A 44 -0.08 8.51 14.09
C GLU A 44 1.15 9.38 13.79
N ASP A 45 2.35 8.86 14.05
CA ASP A 45 3.59 9.57 13.74
C ASP A 45 3.79 9.73 12.23
N ARG A 46 3.50 8.68 11.46
CA ARG A 46 3.60 8.75 9.99
C ARG A 46 2.46 9.55 9.36
N ALA A 47 1.29 9.61 9.99
CA ALA A 47 0.23 10.56 9.62
C ALA A 47 0.66 12.02 9.84
N ARG A 48 1.43 12.30 10.90
CA ARG A 48 2.01 13.63 11.14
C ARG A 48 3.02 13.99 10.06
N THR A 49 3.89 13.06 9.69
CA THR A 49 4.83 13.23 8.57
C THR A 49 4.11 13.48 7.25
N LEU A 50 3.05 12.71 6.95
CA LEU A 50 2.25 12.91 5.74
C LEU A 50 1.57 14.28 5.73
N LEU A 51 0.98 14.72 6.85
CA LEU A 51 0.39 16.06 6.91
C LEU A 51 1.46 17.15 6.70
N ALA A 52 2.64 16.99 7.28
CA ALA A 52 3.76 17.92 7.07
C ALA A 52 4.22 17.95 5.59
N ALA A 53 4.33 16.79 4.96
CA ALA A 53 4.67 16.64 3.55
C ALA A 53 3.62 17.29 2.63
N ILE A 54 2.32 17.10 2.91
CA ILE A 54 1.23 17.77 2.19
C ILE A 54 1.34 19.29 2.33
N LYS A 55 1.58 19.80 3.55
CA LYS A 55 1.73 21.25 3.78
C LYS A 55 2.95 21.83 3.05
N ALA A 56 4.02 21.04 2.90
CA ALA A 56 5.24 21.43 2.21
C ALA A 56 5.23 21.18 0.69
N ASP A 57 4.16 20.56 0.17
CA ASP A 57 4.07 20.06 -1.20
C ASP A 57 5.24 19.12 -1.59
N ASP A 58 5.68 18.29 -0.64
CA ASP A 58 6.83 17.39 -0.79
C ASP A 58 6.42 15.91 -0.64
N PRO A 59 6.00 15.24 -1.74
CA PRO A 59 5.64 13.83 -1.70
C PRO A 59 6.76 12.91 -1.21
N ALA A 60 8.03 13.26 -1.49
CA ALA A 60 9.18 12.41 -1.16
C ALA A 60 9.32 12.23 0.36
N ALA A 61 9.04 13.29 1.13
CA ALA A 61 9.05 13.24 2.60
C ALA A 61 8.03 12.25 3.19
N ALA A 62 6.96 11.91 2.48
CA ALA A 62 5.93 10.98 2.94
C ALA A 62 6.12 9.54 2.45
N MET A 63 7.14 9.26 1.63
CA MET A 63 7.31 7.95 0.99
C MET A 63 7.58 6.80 1.97
N ASP A 64 8.10 7.07 3.17
CA ASP A 64 8.16 6.03 4.22
C ASP A 64 6.76 5.55 4.61
N PHE A 65 5.71 6.38 4.50
CA PHE A 65 4.33 5.97 4.79
C PHE A 65 3.69 5.13 3.66
N PHE A 66 4.25 5.20 2.45
CA PHE A 66 3.79 4.44 1.30
C PHE A 66 4.38 3.03 1.33
N LEU A 67 3.63 2.04 0.85
CA LEU A 67 4.12 0.65 0.79
C LEU A 67 5.35 0.59 -0.12
N SER A 68 6.45 -0.01 0.37
CA SER A 68 7.68 -0.06 -0.42
C SER A 68 7.51 -0.90 -1.69
N ARG A 69 8.36 -0.62 -2.69
CA ARG A 69 8.37 -1.35 -3.95
C ARG A 69 8.64 -2.83 -3.74
N GLU A 70 9.57 -3.15 -2.85
CA GLU A 70 9.97 -4.52 -2.53
C GLU A 70 8.79 -5.29 -1.93
N ALA A 71 8.09 -4.70 -0.96
CA ALA A 71 6.91 -5.32 -0.36
C ALA A 71 5.76 -5.45 -1.37
N PHE A 72 5.54 -4.44 -2.21
CA PHE A 72 4.52 -4.50 -3.27
C PHE A 72 4.81 -5.61 -4.29
N ARG A 73 6.05 -5.68 -4.78
CA ARG A 73 6.53 -6.80 -5.62
C ARG A 73 6.35 -8.12 -4.91
N ALA A 74 6.61 -8.17 -3.61
CA ALA A 74 6.48 -9.39 -2.83
C ALA A 74 5.04 -9.92 -2.87
N ILE A 75 4.11 -9.02 -2.57
CA ILE A 75 2.67 -9.27 -2.48
C ILE A 75 2.06 -9.62 -3.84
N LYS A 76 2.41 -8.90 -4.91
CA LYS A 76 1.71 -9.02 -6.19
C LYS A 76 2.14 -10.24 -7.00
N GLY A 77 1.17 -11.01 -7.47
CA GLY A 77 1.34 -12.18 -8.33
C GLY A 77 1.07 -11.89 -9.81
N ILE A 78 1.41 -10.68 -10.28
CA ILE A 78 1.20 -10.24 -11.67
C ILE A 78 2.51 -10.24 -12.46
N ALA A 79 2.41 -10.18 -13.79
CA ALA A 79 3.57 -10.23 -14.69
C ALA A 79 4.51 -9.03 -14.53
N ASP A 80 3.96 -7.82 -14.38
CA ASP A 80 4.73 -6.58 -14.24
C ASP A 80 4.26 -5.78 -13.01
N PRO A 81 4.72 -6.14 -11.81
CA PRO A 81 4.41 -5.39 -10.59
C PRO A 81 5.05 -3.99 -10.58
N ASP A 82 6.12 -3.76 -11.32
CA ASP A 82 6.84 -2.48 -11.30
C ASP A 82 6.11 -1.39 -12.07
N ALA A 83 5.60 -1.69 -13.27
CA ALA A 83 4.80 -0.74 -14.01
C ALA A 83 3.54 -0.32 -13.24
N LEU A 84 2.91 -1.26 -12.52
CA LEU A 84 1.79 -0.95 -11.65
C LEU A 84 2.21 -0.12 -10.43
N TYR A 85 3.34 -0.47 -9.80
CA TYR A 85 3.89 0.30 -8.68
C TYR A 85 4.16 1.76 -9.07
N ASP A 86 4.82 1.98 -10.20
CA ASP A 86 5.11 3.32 -10.72
C ASP A 86 3.83 4.12 -10.95
N ARG A 87 2.76 3.46 -11.43
CA ARG A 87 1.46 4.10 -11.61
C ARG A 87 0.86 4.52 -10.27
N ILE A 88 0.87 3.66 -9.25
CA ILE A 88 0.25 4.00 -7.95
C ILE A 88 1.05 5.06 -7.18
N VAL A 89 2.38 5.10 -7.34
CA VAL A 89 3.20 6.19 -6.79
C VAL A 89 2.85 7.52 -7.45
N ARG A 90 2.75 7.59 -8.78
CA ARG A 90 2.32 8.81 -9.47
C ARG A 90 0.94 9.31 -9.02
N LEU A 91 0.01 8.38 -8.73
CA LEU A 91 -1.30 8.74 -8.18
C LEU A 91 -1.19 9.28 -6.75
N TYR A 92 -0.34 8.67 -5.92
CA TYR A 92 -0.06 9.14 -4.56
C TYR A 92 0.54 10.55 -4.54
N GLU A 93 1.54 10.81 -5.38
CA GLU A 93 2.16 12.14 -5.54
C GLU A 93 1.12 13.18 -6.00
N ARG A 94 0.33 12.86 -7.03
CA ARG A 94 -0.76 13.72 -7.49
C ARG A 94 -1.76 14.03 -6.39
N ASP A 95 -2.14 13.04 -5.59
CA ASP A 95 -3.09 13.22 -4.49
C ASP A 95 -2.50 14.11 -3.38
N ILE A 96 -1.19 14.03 -3.11
CA ILE A 96 -0.50 14.96 -2.19
C ILE A 96 -0.57 16.40 -2.72
N HIS A 97 -0.27 16.62 -4.01
CA HIS A 97 -0.38 17.95 -4.62
C HIS A 97 -1.80 18.51 -4.58
N ALA A 98 -2.81 17.66 -4.80
CA ALA A 98 -4.21 18.06 -4.69
C ALA A 98 -4.56 18.45 -3.24
N LEU A 99 -4.12 17.66 -2.26
CA LEU A 99 -4.32 17.96 -0.85
C LEU A 99 -3.57 19.22 -0.41
N HIS A 100 -2.39 19.51 -0.97
CA HIS A 100 -1.65 20.73 -0.68
C HIS A 100 -2.47 21.98 -1.01
N ALA A 101 -3.22 21.96 -2.12
CA ALA A 101 -4.10 23.06 -2.50
C ALA A 101 -5.30 23.26 -1.55
N GLU A 102 -5.66 22.24 -0.76
CA GLU A 102 -6.83 22.25 0.14
C GLU A 102 -6.46 22.42 1.63
N VAL A 103 -5.31 21.87 2.04
CA VAL A 103 -4.88 21.82 3.44
C VAL A 103 -4.16 23.12 3.82
N PRO A 104 -4.68 23.88 4.81
CA PRO A 104 -4.05 25.13 5.24
C PRO A 104 -2.64 24.94 5.84
N ALA A 105 -1.79 25.95 5.68
CA ALA A 105 -0.42 25.94 6.20
C ALA A 105 -0.35 25.90 7.75
N ASP A 106 -1.40 26.29 8.46
CA ASP A 106 -1.52 26.18 9.92
C ASP A 106 -2.11 24.84 10.38
N ALA A 107 -2.39 23.90 9.47
CA ALA A 107 -3.00 22.62 9.83
C ALA A 107 -2.14 21.80 10.82
N GLU A 108 -2.76 21.32 11.89
CA GLU A 108 -2.13 20.48 12.92
C GLU A 108 -2.85 19.13 13.01
N LEU A 109 -2.09 18.03 13.09
CA LEU A 109 -2.67 16.70 13.25
C LEU A 109 -3.43 16.62 14.58
N VAL A 110 -4.68 16.18 14.53
CA VAL A 110 -5.45 15.85 15.73
C VAL A 110 -5.36 14.35 16.02
N ARG A 111 -5.65 13.52 15.02
CA ARG A 111 -5.64 12.05 15.16
C ARG A 111 -5.70 11.34 13.81
N PHE A 112 -5.29 10.08 13.81
CA PHE A 112 -5.61 9.13 12.76
C PHE A 112 -6.79 8.24 13.17
N GLU A 113 -7.77 8.06 12.28
CA GLU A 113 -8.93 7.20 12.53
C GLU A 113 -8.97 6.02 11.56
N PHE A 114 -8.80 4.81 12.09
CA PHE A 114 -9.14 3.60 11.34
C PHE A 114 -10.64 3.49 11.15
N SER A 115 -11.05 3.23 9.92
CA SER A 115 -12.44 2.94 9.61
C SER A 115 -12.83 1.52 10.05
N ARG A 116 -14.13 1.22 10.09
CA ARG A 116 -14.62 -0.14 10.32
C ARG A 116 -14.45 -1.06 9.10
N ARG A 117 -14.16 -0.52 7.91
CA ARG A 117 -13.95 -1.26 6.65
C ARG A 117 -12.57 -1.89 6.62
N ARG A 118 -12.49 -3.09 7.19
CA ARG A 118 -11.29 -3.93 7.25
C ARG A 118 -11.55 -5.30 6.65
N GLY A 119 -10.51 -5.95 6.16
CA GLY A 119 -10.58 -7.33 5.71
C GLY A 119 -9.21 -7.97 5.61
N TRP A 120 -9.13 -9.27 5.84
CA TRP A 120 -7.98 -10.07 5.47
C TRP A 120 -8.13 -10.42 3.98
N VAL A 121 -7.16 -10.00 3.16
CA VAL A 121 -7.13 -10.28 1.74
C VAL A 121 -6.32 -11.55 1.54
N GLY A 122 -6.99 -12.58 1.04
CA GLY A 122 -6.43 -13.92 0.91
C GLY A 122 -5.47 -14.08 -0.26
N LEU A 123 -4.84 -15.25 -0.33
CA LEU A 123 -4.02 -15.66 -1.47
C LEU A 123 -4.86 -15.67 -2.76
N ARG A 124 -4.31 -15.16 -3.87
CA ARG A 124 -4.96 -15.00 -5.20
C ARG A 124 -6.08 -13.97 -5.28
N GLU A 125 -6.56 -13.43 -4.16
CA GLU A 125 -7.44 -12.26 -4.20
C GLU A 125 -6.65 -11.03 -4.69
N GLU A 126 -7.31 -10.11 -5.40
CA GLU A 126 -6.69 -8.88 -5.93
C GLU A 126 -5.38 -9.13 -6.72
N SER A 127 -5.27 -10.31 -7.35
CA SER A 127 -4.06 -10.81 -8.04
C SER A 127 -2.80 -10.89 -7.16
N ASN A 128 -2.98 -11.23 -5.88
CA ASN A 128 -1.89 -11.34 -4.90
C ASN A 128 -1.34 -12.78 -4.81
N ARG A 129 -0.05 -12.90 -4.51
CA ARG A 129 0.63 -14.15 -4.15
C ARG A 129 1.02 -14.24 -2.67
N LEU A 130 0.79 -13.17 -1.89
CA LEU A 130 0.90 -13.17 -0.43
C LEU A 130 -0.36 -12.52 0.17
N PRO A 131 -0.91 -13.05 1.28
CA PRO A 131 -2.03 -12.44 1.98
C PRO A 131 -1.61 -11.23 2.82
N TYR A 132 -2.57 -10.38 3.18
CA TYR A 132 -2.37 -9.25 4.10
C TYR A 132 -3.66 -8.78 4.75
N TRP A 133 -3.55 -8.02 5.84
CA TRP A 133 -4.65 -7.21 6.34
C TRP A 133 -4.78 -5.90 5.54
N ALA A 134 -6.00 -5.59 5.13
CA ALA A 134 -6.35 -4.34 4.47
C ALA A 134 -7.30 -3.50 5.33
N GLN A 135 -7.15 -2.19 5.21
CA GLN A 135 -7.90 -1.21 5.98
C GLN A 135 -8.24 -0.02 5.08
N ARG A 136 -9.53 0.20 4.83
CA ARG A 136 -10.02 1.09 3.76
C ARG A 136 -10.80 2.26 4.33
N HIS A 137 -10.81 3.40 3.64
CA HIS A 137 -11.57 4.60 4.01
C HIS A 137 -11.24 5.16 5.40
N ASN A 138 -9.95 5.26 5.70
CA ASN A 138 -9.45 5.82 6.96
C ASN A 138 -9.39 7.35 6.87
N TRP A 139 -9.17 8.02 7.99
CA TRP A 139 -9.17 9.47 8.03
C TRP A 139 -7.97 10.02 8.80
N ILE A 140 -7.33 11.02 8.22
CA ILE A 140 -6.48 11.93 8.98
C ILE A 140 -7.34 13.12 9.36
N VAL A 141 -7.51 13.32 10.67
CA VAL A 141 -8.24 14.47 11.22
C VAL A 141 -7.20 15.50 11.64
N TYR A 142 -7.37 16.74 11.18
CA TYR A 142 -6.50 17.86 11.48
C TYR A 142 -7.32 19.07 11.91
N ARG A 143 -6.68 20.01 12.61
CA ARG A 143 -7.28 21.29 13.00
C ARG A 143 -6.66 22.41 12.19
N ALA A 144 -7.50 23.30 11.68
CA ALA A 144 -7.06 24.54 11.00
C ALA A 144 -8.10 25.63 11.24
N GLY A 145 -7.67 26.85 11.57
CA GLY A 145 -8.60 27.95 11.89
C GLY A 145 -9.58 27.65 13.04
N GLY A 146 -9.21 26.78 13.99
CA GLY A 146 -10.06 26.38 15.12
C GLY A 146 -11.09 25.29 14.83
N GLU A 147 -11.20 24.80 13.59
CA GLU A 147 -12.14 23.75 13.19
C GLU A 147 -11.42 22.43 12.91
N GLU A 148 -12.07 21.30 13.24
CA GLU A 148 -11.60 19.98 12.78
C GLU A 148 -12.05 19.72 11.35
N ARG A 149 -11.08 19.37 10.51
CA ARG A 149 -11.24 18.95 9.12
C ARG A 149 -10.59 17.59 8.96
N ARG A 150 -10.86 16.93 7.84
CA ARG A 150 -10.26 15.62 7.55
C ARG A 150 -10.14 15.37 6.07
N PHE A 151 -9.16 14.54 5.72
CA PHE A 151 -9.05 13.95 4.38
C PHE A 151 -8.92 12.43 4.49
N GLU A 152 -9.30 11.74 3.41
CA GLU A 152 -9.33 10.28 3.36
C GLU A 152 -7.91 9.71 3.16
N VAL A 153 -7.63 8.59 3.83
CA VAL A 153 -6.56 7.66 3.48
C VAL A 153 -7.24 6.39 2.96
N ARG A 154 -7.39 6.31 1.63
CA ARG A 154 -8.29 5.35 0.98
C ARG A 154 -7.97 3.90 1.27
N THR A 155 -6.71 3.47 1.14
CA THR A 155 -6.33 2.08 1.37
C THR A 155 -4.98 2.00 2.05
N MET A 156 -4.93 1.21 3.12
CA MET A 156 -3.72 0.77 3.77
C MET A 156 -3.63 -0.75 3.78
N ILE A 157 -2.40 -1.25 3.65
CA ILE A 157 -2.04 -2.67 3.71
C ILE A 157 -1.07 -2.88 4.86
N ALA A 158 -1.25 -3.95 5.62
CA ALA A 158 -0.29 -4.36 6.62
C ALA A 158 0.84 -5.20 6.01
N TRP A 159 2.09 -4.84 6.33
CA TRP A 159 3.28 -5.63 6.07
C TRP A 159 4.01 -5.82 7.40
N GLY A 160 3.91 -7.02 7.97
CA GLY A 160 4.29 -7.29 9.34
C GLY A 160 3.32 -6.64 10.33
N ASP A 161 3.87 -5.92 11.30
CA ASP A 161 3.14 -5.21 12.34
C ASP A 161 2.85 -3.73 12.00
N ARG A 162 3.28 -3.27 10.81
CA ARG A 162 3.15 -1.88 10.34
C ARG A 162 2.11 -1.76 9.22
N TRP A 163 1.47 -0.59 9.15
CA TRP A 163 0.50 -0.24 8.10
C TRP A 163 1.11 0.71 7.08
N PHE A 164 0.84 0.49 5.80
CA PHE A 164 1.37 1.30 4.71
C PHE A 164 0.26 1.74 3.76
N ILE A 165 0.33 2.97 3.28
CA ILE A 165 -0.61 3.51 2.30
C ILE A 165 -0.31 2.91 0.93
N THR A 166 -1.35 2.57 0.18
CA THR A 166 -1.25 2.31 -1.27
C THR A 166 -2.07 3.29 -2.10
N HIS A 167 -3.09 3.91 -1.51
CA HIS A 167 -3.94 4.90 -2.16
C HIS A 167 -4.43 5.96 -1.15
N LEU A 168 -4.35 7.24 -1.52
CA LEU A 168 -4.99 8.34 -0.78
C LEU A 168 -6.40 8.61 -1.28
N SER A 169 -6.63 8.56 -2.60
CA SER A 169 -7.95 8.66 -3.24
C SER A 169 -8.35 7.38 -3.99
N GLU A 170 -9.47 7.43 -4.70
CA GLU A 170 -9.90 6.33 -5.57
C GLU A 170 -8.91 6.07 -6.70
N PHE A 171 -8.63 4.78 -6.96
CA PHE A 171 -7.90 4.40 -8.15
C PHE A 171 -8.77 4.65 -9.39
N ARG A 172 -8.36 5.61 -10.21
CA ARG A 172 -8.99 5.99 -11.48
C ARG A 172 -8.03 5.77 -12.64
#